data_AF-A0A814QIJ7-F1
#
_entry.id   AF-A0A814QIJ7-F1
#
_cell.length_a   1.000
_cell.length_b   1.000
_cell.length_c   1.000
_cell.angle_alpha   90.00
_cell.angle_beta   90.00
_cell.angle_gamma   90.00
#
_symmetry.space_group_name_H-M   'P 1'
#
loop_
_entity.id
_entity.type
_entity.pdbx_description
1 polymer ?
#
loop_
_entity_poly.entity_id
_entity_poly.type
_entity_poly.pdbx_seq_one_letter_code
_entity_poly.pdbx_strand_id
1 'polypeptide(L)'
;MFVHSDEIIARIMAQSGRQSGLAVILSSLLSFRDDEIYFKYERALIGRTFHDALFAYEKCSVIGLMLSDGTVKMLPPLDTVINMDDQIIVIAEDDDKITLSLNYLAYIAKYSSPISQSVITLGTIQLAKTIATKVERNIICGWNNKTPLMIKELENYVSHGSELHILTNSVEAQKFVSDHLVNELEHQKLYFHSGHMTRRQDLEKLNLSTYNYVMLVPSEDGREKNLIEEADTECIICLLYIRDIIDKSNWGKTFNIVTDMYNVRNTELTNMASADDYIISPNLISKYITQLSENKNIKKVYDVLLTADGPEILLCEASIFVPLNTPVSYYEVLKSTLKCQCVAIGYRLMKYVHDQTKLYGIVINPNKQEQIIFGDNDKIIVLVDETLVSSNFEL
;
A
#
# COMPACT_ATOMS: atom_id res chain seq x y z
N MET A 1 4.95 -3.50 24.74
CA MET A 1 4.58 -3.53 23.31
C MET A 1 5.83 -3.91 22.55
N PHE A 2 5.84 -5.09 21.92
CA PHE A 2 6.95 -5.51 21.07
C PHE A 2 6.69 -5.02 19.65
N VAL A 3 7.73 -4.49 19.01
CA VAL A 3 7.70 -4.10 17.60
C VAL A 3 8.57 -5.11 16.86
N HIS A 4 7.95 -5.98 16.06
CA HIS A 4 8.66 -6.90 15.18
C HIS A 4 8.92 -6.17 13.87
N SER A 5 10.04 -5.43 13.80
CA SER A 5 10.40 -4.61 12.64
C SER A 5 10.38 -5.40 11.34
N ASP A 6 10.90 -6.63 11.37
CA ASP A 6 11.00 -7.49 10.19
C ASP A 6 9.64 -7.90 9.65
N GLU A 7 8.64 -8.07 10.52
CA GLU A 7 7.27 -8.42 10.12
C GLU A 7 6.59 -7.25 9.40
N ILE A 8 6.82 -6.01 9.87
CA ILE A 8 6.27 -4.82 9.24
C ILE A 8 6.91 -4.60 7.87
N ILE A 9 8.24 -4.74 7.75
CA ILE A 9 8.90 -4.64 6.44
C ILE A 9 8.40 -5.73 5.50
N ALA A 10 8.23 -6.96 5.99
CA ALA A 10 7.70 -8.04 5.16
C ALA A 10 6.29 -7.74 4.63
N ARG A 11 5.39 -7.21 5.48
CA ARG A 11 4.05 -6.77 5.09
C ARG A 11 4.06 -5.64 4.07
N ILE A 12 4.89 -4.62 4.29
CA ILE A 12 5.03 -3.51 3.35
C ILE A 12 5.61 -3.98 2.03
N MET A 13 6.63 -4.85 2.02
CA MET A 13 7.19 -5.45 0.80
C MET A 13 6.11 -6.20 0.03
N ALA A 14 5.40 -7.13 0.70
CA ALA A 14 4.38 -7.97 0.09
C ALA A 14 3.28 -7.15 -0.60
N GLN A 15 2.70 -6.18 0.11
CA GLN A 15 1.66 -5.31 -0.45
C GLN A 15 2.21 -4.41 -1.57
N SER A 16 3.40 -3.83 -1.38
CA SER A 16 4.00 -2.89 -2.34
C SER A 16 4.39 -3.53 -3.67
N GLY A 17 4.76 -4.82 -3.67
CA GLY A 17 5.07 -5.54 -4.91
C GLY A 17 3.88 -5.56 -5.88
N ARG A 18 2.67 -5.72 -5.32
CA ARG A 18 1.41 -5.80 -6.06
C ARG A 18 1.00 -4.48 -6.71
N GLN A 19 1.41 -3.35 -6.12
CA GLN A 19 0.92 -2.03 -6.52
C GLN A 19 2.02 -0.96 -6.58
N SER A 20 2.34 -0.50 -7.80
CA SER A 20 3.22 0.65 -8.01
C SER A 20 2.70 1.89 -7.25
N GLY A 21 3.57 2.47 -6.42
CA GLY A 21 3.29 3.65 -5.61
C GLY A 21 2.75 3.39 -4.21
N LEU A 22 2.29 2.17 -3.88
CA LEU A 22 1.77 1.88 -2.54
C LEU A 22 2.82 2.06 -1.45
N ALA A 23 4.04 1.64 -1.73
CA ALA A 23 5.15 1.78 -0.81
C ALA A 23 5.47 3.24 -0.45
N VAL A 24 5.33 4.16 -1.42
CA VAL A 24 5.48 5.61 -1.22
C VAL A 24 4.37 6.12 -0.32
N ILE A 25 3.13 5.66 -0.54
CA ILE A 25 1.97 6.02 0.29
C ILE A 25 2.16 5.56 1.74
N LEU A 26 2.49 4.28 1.95
CA LEU A 26 2.73 3.74 3.29
C LEU A 26 3.90 4.44 3.99
N SER A 27 4.97 4.73 3.25
CA SER A 27 6.12 5.47 3.78
C SER A 27 5.80 6.92 4.15
N SER A 28 4.93 7.58 3.38
CA SER A 28 4.43 8.92 3.68
C SER A 28 3.61 8.92 4.97
N LEU A 29 2.65 8.01 5.11
CA LEU A 29 1.80 7.87 6.31
C LEU A 29 2.63 7.54 7.57
N LEU A 30 3.70 6.75 7.40
CA LEU A 30 4.64 6.42 8.44
C LEU A 30 5.65 7.53 8.75
N SER A 31 5.62 8.67 8.03
CA SER A 31 6.64 9.73 8.17
C SER A 31 6.13 11.01 8.82
N PHE A 32 7.00 11.61 9.64
CA PHE A 32 6.72 12.85 10.38
C PHE A 32 6.78 14.16 9.61
N ARG A 33 6.93 14.11 8.28
CA ARG A 33 7.19 15.32 7.49
C ARG A 33 5.99 15.82 6.70
N ASP A 34 5.04 14.94 6.46
CA ASP A 34 3.87 15.16 5.60
C ASP A 34 2.61 14.81 6.42
N ASP A 35 1.53 14.37 5.77
CA ASP A 35 0.35 13.96 6.49
C ASP A 35 0.52 12.63 7.26
N GLU A 36 0.10 12.65 8.53
CA GLU A 36 0.15 11.53 9.47
C GLU A 36 -1.25 11.13 9.94
N ILE A 37 -1.32 10.00 10.65
CA ILE A 37 -2.57 9.49 11.22
C ILE A 37 -2.73 9.98 12.67
N TYR A 38 -3.85 10.62 12.95
CA TYR A 38 -4.20 11.16 14.25
C TYR A 38 -5.57 10.67 14.75
N PHE A 39 -5.77 10.79 16.06
CA PHE A 39 -7.02 10.46 16.74
C PHE A 39 -7.62 11.72 17.35
N LYS A 40 -8.88 12.01 17.04
CA LYS A 40 -9.57 13.23 17.50
C LYS A 40 -10.90 12.90 18.16
N TYR A 41 -11.08 13.37 19.40
CA TYR A 41 -12.42 13.50 19.97
C TYR A 41 -13.10 14.70 19.33
N GLU A 42 -14.18 14.47 18.59
CA GLU A 42 -14.92 15.54 17.90
C GLU A 42 -16.35 15.64 18.44
N ARG A 43 -16.55 16.51 19.43
CA ARG A 43 -17.85 16.67 20.11
C ARG A 43 -18.97 17.09 19.16
N ALA A 44 -18.65 17.87 18.13
CA ALA A 44 -19.62 18.39 17.17
C ALA A 44 -20.15 17.31 16.20
N LEU A 45 -19.53 16.13 16.17
CA LEU A 45 -19.94 14.98 15.36
C LEU A 45 -20.60 13.85 16.17
N ILE A 46 -20.75 14.00 17.49
CA ILE A 46 -21.47 13.02 18.33
C ILE A 46 -22.92 12.87 17.83
N GLY A 47 -23.36 11.62 17.68
CA GLY A 47 -24.69 11.26 17.16
C GLY A 47 -24.82 11.33 15.64
N ARG A 48 -23.78 11.79 14.92
CA ARG A 48 -23.69 11.67 13.46
C ARG A 48 -23.08 10.33 13.06
N THR A 49 -23.21 10.00 11.79
CA THR A 49 -22.66 8.77 11.23
C THR A 49 -21.21 8.96 10.76
N PHE A 50 -20.51 7.85 10.55
CA PHE A 50 -19.20 7.85 9.89
C PHE A 50 -19.26 8.50 8.51
N HIS A 51 -20.34 8.27 7.74
CA HIS A 51 -20.60 8.92 6.45
C HIS A 51 -20.58 10.45 6.54
N ASP A 52 -21.22 11.03 7.56
CA ASP A 52 -21.21 12.47 7.78
C ASP A 52 -19.80 12.98 8.10
N ALA A 53 -19.04 12.24 8.93
CA ALA A 53 -17.69 12.62 9.31
C ALA A 53 -16.74 12.72 8.11
N LEU A 54 -16.88 11.84 7.11
CA LEU A 54 -16.08 11.88 5.87
C LEU A 54 -16.13 13.26 5.17
N PHE A 55 -17.25 13.98 5.28
CA PHE A 55 -17.45 15.28 4.64
C PHE A 55 -17.23 16.49 5.57
N ALA A 56 -17.01 16.25 6.86
CA ALA A 56 -16.96 17.30 7.86
C ALA A 56 -15.65 18.11 7.85
N TYR A 57 -14.55 17.48 7.44
CA TYR A 57 -13.22 18.06 7.41
C TYR A 57 -12.81 18.48 6.00
N GLU A 58 -12.35 19.71 5.84
CA GLU A 58 -11.86 20.21 4.54
C GLU A 58 -10.43 19.75 4.23
N LYS A 59 -9.55 19.71 5.24
CA LYS A 59 -8.11 19.45 5.10
C LYS A 59 -7.64 18.17 5.81
N CYS A 60 -8.57 17.31 6.21
CA CYS A 60 -8.25 16.04 6.86
C CYS A 60 -9.07 14.92 6.23
N SER A 61 -8.48 13.76 6.03
CA SER A 61 -9.17 12.60 5.44
C SER A 61 -9.52 11.62 6.54
N VAL A 62 -10.82 11.44 6.78
CA VAL A 62 -11.30 10.50 7.80
C VAL A 62 -11.15 9.08 7.25
N ILE A 63 -10.52 8.20 8.02
CA ILE A 63 -10.19 6.82 7.60
C ILE A 63 -10.75 5.75 8.53
N GLY A 64 -11.23 6.13 9.73
CA GLY A 64 -11.79 5.17 10.67
C GLY A 64 -12.26 5.78 11.98
N LEU A 65 -12.61 4.91 12.93
CA LEU A 65 -12.99 5.25 14.29
C LEU A 65 -12.21 4.36 15.27
N MET A 66 -11.80 4.93 16.40
CA MET A 66 -11.45 4.16 17.59
C MET A 66 -12.62 4.22 18.56
N LEU A 67 -13.19 3.06 18.85
CA LEU A 67 -14.34 2.95 19.76
C LEU A 67 -13.92 3.14 21.21
N SER A 68 -14.88 3.38 22.08
CA SER A 68 -14.68 3.58 23.53
C SER A 68 -13.95 2.43 24.25
N ASP A 69 -14.05 1.19 23.73
CA ASP A 69 -13.30 0.02 24.24
C ASP A 69 -11.83 -0.03 23.75
N GLY A 70 -11.44 0.93 22.92
CA GLY A 70 -10.12 1.02 22.30
C GLY A 70 -9.95 0.20 21.02
N THR A 71 -11.02 -0.42 20.50
CA THR A 71 -11.02 -1.13 19.22
C THR A 71 -10.90 -0.14 18.08
N VAL A 72 -9.93 -0.35 17.19
CA VAL A 72 -9.79 0.43 15.95
C VAL A 72 -10.60 -0.24 14.84
N LYS A 73 -11.47 0.53 14.20
CA LYS A 73 -12.17 0.15 12.97
C LYS A 73 -11.76 1.09 11.86
N MET A 74 -10.99 0.57 10.90
CA MET A 74 -10.71 1.25 9.64
C MET A 74 -11.92 1.04 8.73
N LEU A 75 -12.37 2.09 8.02
CA LEU A 75 -13.54 2.04 7.14
C LEU A 75 -14.77 1.31 7.76
N PRO A 76 -15.27 1.69 8.95
CA PRO A 76 -16.47 1.07 9.51
C PRO A 76 -17.68 1.29 8.60
N PRO A 77 -18.78 0.54 8.77
CA PRO A 77 -20.02 0.77 8.03
C PRO A 77 -20.41 2.25 8.06
N LEU A 78 -20.81 2.79 6.90
CA LEU A 78 -21.04 4.22 6.71
C LEU A 78 -22.11 4.80 7.67
N ASP A 79 -23.05 3.96 8.11
CA ASP A 79 -24.11 4.29 9.06
C ASP A 79 -23.70 4.16 10.54
N THR A 80 -22.46 3.74 10.83
CA THR A 80 -21.91 3.66 12.19
C THR A 80 -22.01 5.02 12.88
N VAL A 81 -22.73 5.07 14.00
CA VAL A 81 -22.93 6.29 14.78
C VAL A 81 -21.72 6.57 15.67
N ILE A 82 -21.24 7.81 15.65
CA ILE A 82 -20.13 8.30 16.48
C ILE A 82 -20.66 8.60 17.89
N ASN A 83 -20.14 7.90 18.88
CA ASN A 83 -20.52 8.06 20.29
C ASN A 83 -19.60 9.06 21.00
N MET A 84 -19.97 9.42 22.23
CA MET A 84 -19.28 10.44 23.03
C MET A 84 -17.81 10.12 23.31
N ASP A 85 -17.49 8.84 23.48
CA ASP A 85 -16.14 8.37 23.83
C ASP A 85 -15.39 7.77 22.61
N ASP A 86 -15.97 7.85 21.42
CA ASP A 86 -15.31 7.43 20.19
C ASP A 86 -14.34 8.53 19.71
N GLN A 87 -13.22 8.13 19.12
CA GLN A 87 -12.28 9.03 18.46
C GLN A 87 -12.32 8.81 16.94
N ILE A 88 -12.34 9.90 16.19
CA ILE A 88 -12.22 9.86 14.74
C ILE A 88 -10.74 9.68 14.38
N ILE A 89 -10.46 8.73 13.49
CA ILE A 89 -9.14 8.49 12.94
C ILE A 89 -9.04 9.27 11.63
N VAL A 90 -8.08 10.18 11.55
CA VAL A 90 -7.90 11.08 10.41
C VAL A 90 -6.46 11.07 9.91
N ILE A 91 -6.28 11.28 8.62
CA ILE A 91 -5.02 11.70 8.03
C ILE A 91 -5.00 13.23 8.04
N ALA A 92 -3.96 13.84 8.60
CA ALA A 92 -3.79 15.30 8.69
C ALA A 92 -2.31 15.70 8.73
N GLU A 93 -2.02 16.95 8.37
CA GLU A 93 -0.66 17.51 8.39
C GLU A 93 -0.08 17.61 9.80
N ASP A 94 -0.91 17.92 10.80
CA ASP A 94 -0.52 18.01 12.21
C ASP A 94 -1.76 17.91 13.12
N ASP A 95 -1.57 17.66 14.42
CA ASP A 95 -2.65 17.52 15.39
C ASP A 95 -3.44 18.82 15.61
N ASP A 96 -2.76 19.96 15.51
CA ASP A 96 -3.33 21.31 15.61
C ASP A 96 -4.12 21.73 14.35
N LYS A 97 -3.93 21.03 13.23
CA LYS A 97 -4.63 21.26 11.96
C LYS A 97 -5.95 20.49 11.83
N ILE A 98 -6.24 19.57 12.76
CA ILE A 98 -7.48 18.79 12.78
C ILE A 98 -8.65 19.67 13.22
N THR A 99 -9.25 20.32 12.23
CA THR A 99 -10.32 21.29 12.41
C THR A 99 -11.48 21.00 11.46
N LEU A 100 -12.70 21.06 11.99
CA LEU A 100 -13.91 21.00 11.16
C LEU A 100 -13.92 22.15 10.17
N SER A 101 -14.47 21.91 8.99
CA SER A 101 -14.74 23.00 8.06
C SER A 101 -15.71 24.00 8.69
N LEU A 102 -15.50 25.30 8.45
CA LEU A 102 -16.40 26.37 8.93
C LEU A 102 -17.86 26.11 8.58
N ASN A 103 -18.12 25.46 7.44
CA ASN A 103 -19.45 25.11 6.94
C ASN A 103 -19.69 23.59 6.92
N TYR A 104 -19.11 22.83 7.86
CA TYR A 104 -19.18 21.36 7.85
C TYR A 104 -20.62 20.83 7.74
N LEU A 105 -21.59 21.46 8.42
CA LEU A 105 -23.01 21.08 8.31
C LEU A 105 -23.57 21.23 6.89
N ALA A 106 -23.19 22.30 6.19
CA ALA A 106 -23.62 22.52 4.80
C ALA A 106 -22.95 21.51 3.85
N TYR A 107 -21.68 21.17 4.09
CA TYR A 107 -20.97 20.15 3.31
C TYR A 107 -21.54 18.76 3.52
N ILE A 108 -21.85 18.39 4.77
CA ILE A 108 -22.58 17.16 5.10
C ILE A 108 -23.91 17.14 4.35
N ALA A 109 -24.73 18.19 4.45
CA ALA A 109 -26.02 18.23 3.76
C ALA A 109 -25.90 18.13 2.23
N LYS A 110 -24.85 18.72 1.64
CA LYS A 110 -24.60 18.72 0.20
C LYS A 110 -24.10 17.37 -0.33
N TYR A 111 -23.21 16.71 0.41
CA TYR A 111 -22.47 15.55 -0.09
C TYR A 111 -22.87 14.21 0.55
N SER A 112 -23.32 14.20 1.81
CA SER A 112 -23.74 13.00 2.58
C SER A 112 -25.15 12.52 2.26
N SER A 113 -25.65 12.76 1.04
CA SER A 113 -26.97 12.23 0.65
C SER A 113 -26.95 10.69 0.73
N PRO A 114 -28.00 10.03 1.23
CA PRO A 114 -28.00 8.58 1.39
C PRO A 114 -27.65 7.88 0.09
N ILE A 115 -26.63 7.04 0.14
CA ILE A 115 -26.25 6.18 -0.98
C ILE A 115 -27.13 4.94 -0.86
N SER A 116 -27.99 4.70 -1.84
CA SER A 116 -28.81 3.48 -1.86
C SER A 116 -27.89 2.27 -2.06
N GLN A 117 -27.84 1.40 -1.05
CA GLN A 117 -26.95 0.25 -1.02
C GLN A 117 -27.29 -0.82 -2.08
N SER A 118 -28.45 -0.73 -2.72
CA SER A 118 -28.89 -1.62 -3.81
C SER A 118 -28.42 -1.22 -5.21
N VAL A 119 -27.64 -0.14 -5.35
CA VAL A 119 -27.17 0.33 -6.66
C VAL A 119 -25.73 -0.15 -6.90
N ILE A 120 -25.60 -1.30 -7.57
CA ILE A 120 -24.32 -1.71 -8.17
C ILE A 120 -24.04 -0.77 -9.36
N THR A 121 -22.94 -0.02 -9.29
CA THR A 121 -22.51 0.84 -10.41
C THR A 121 -21.50 0.11 -11.29
N LEU A 122 -21.30 0.57 -12.53
CA LEU A 122 -20.20 0.09 -13.38
C LEU A 122 -18.84 0.24 -12.68
N GLY A 123 -18.66 1.33 -11.92
CA GLY A 123 -17.48 1.56 -11.09
C GLY A 123 -17.30 0.48 -10.03
N THR A 124 -18.38 0.08 -9.35
CA THR A 124 -18.37 -1.02 -8.36
C THR A 124 -17.90 -2.34 -8.99
N ILE A 125 -18.41 -2.69 -10.17
CA ILE A 125 -18.02 -3.92 -10.88
C ILE A 125 -16.54 -3.85 -11.30
N GLN A 126 -16.09 -2.70 -11.80
CA GLN A 126 -14.70 -2.52 -12.23
C GLN A 126 -13.75 -2.55 -11.03
N LEU A 127 -14.14 -1.99 -9.90
CA LEU A 127 -13.40 -2.03 -8.65
C LEU A 127 -13.31 -3.45 -8.10
N ALA A 128 -14.42 -4.21 -8.10
CA ALA A 128 -14.40 -5.62 -7.68
C ALA A 128 -13.41 -6.46 -8.50
N LYS A 129 -13.28 -6.20 -9.81
CA LYS A 129 -12.25 -6.85 -10.66
C LYS A 129 -10.82 -6.42 -10.33
N THR A 130 -10.64 -5.22 -9.78
CA THR A 130 -9.34 -4.72 -9.33
C THR A 130 -8.92 -5.39 -8.02
N ILE A 131 -9.87 -5.56 -7.08
CA ILE A 131 -9.62 -6.19 -5.77
C ILE A 131 -9.45 -7.70 -5.89
N ALA A 132 -10.22 -8.36 -6.77
CA ALA A 132 -10.23 -9.81 -6.90
C ALA A 132 -8.80 -10.36 -6.98
N THR A 133 -8.49 -11.30 -6.08
CA THR A 133 -7.20 -11.99 -6.07
C THR A 133 -6.98 -12.65 -7.43
N LYS A 134 -5.72 -12.66 -7.86
CA LYS A 134 -5.33 -13.21 -9.16
C LYS A 134 -4.35 -14.34 -8.94
N VAL A 135 -4.31 -15.25 -9.89
CA VAL A 135 -3.16 -16.15 -10.03
C VAL A 135 -1.97 -15.29 -10.42
N GLU A 136 -0.98 -15.23 -9.54
CA GLU A 136 0.21 -14.43 -9.72
C GLU A 136 1.45 -15.31 -9.83
N ARG A 137 2.43 -14.82 -10.58
CA ARG A 137 3.74 -15.42 -10.69
C ARG A 137 4.78 -14.39 -10.28
N ASN A 138 5.42 -14.61 -9.14
CA ASN A 138 6.26 -13.62 -8.49
C ASN A 138 7.68 -14.16 -8.29
N ILE A 139 8.67 -13.28 -8.09
CA ILE A 139 10.03 -13.69 -7.78
C ILE A 139 10.64 -12.86 -6.64
N ILE A 140 11.29 -13.54 -5.71
CA ILE A 140 12.19 -12.94 -4.72
C ILE A 140 13.63 -13.26 -5.13
N CYS A 141 14.46 -12.23 -5.26
CA CYS A 141 15.88 -12.36 -5.50
C CYS A 141 16.62 -12.07 -4.19
N GLY A 142 17.34 -13.07 -3.68
CA GLY A 142 18.01 -13.03 -2.39
C GLY A 142 17.26 -13.78 -1.30
N TRP A 143 17.91 -13.91 -0.15
CA TRP A 143 17.35 -14.56 1.03
C TRP A 143 17.93 -13.95 2.32
N ASN A 144 17.04 -13.57 3.23
CA ASN A 144 17.36 -13.15 4.60
C ASN A 144 16.25 -13.59 5.57
N ASN A 145 16.40 -13.21 6.83
CA ASN A 145 15.44 -13.50 7.89
C ASN A 145 14.00 -12.98 7.63
N LYS A 146 13.79 -11.97 6.78
CA LYS A 146 12.46 -11.45 6.42
C LYS A 146 11.79 -12.24 5.29
N THR A 147 12.57 -12.98 4.50
CA THR A 147 12.06 -13.70 3.32
C THR A 147 10.97 -14.72 3.68
N PRO A 148 11.10 -15.55 4.74
CA PRO A 148 10.01 -16.41 5.20
C PRO A 148 8.72 -15.66 5.57
N LEU A 149 8.84 -14.48 6.20
CA LEU A 149 7.69 -13.66 6.59
C LEU A 149 6.98 -13.10 5.35
N MET A 150 7.76 -12.66 4.34
CA MET A 150 7.23 -12.20 3.06
C MET A 150 6.46 -13.31 2.33
N ILE A 151 7.00 -14.54 2.32
CA ILE A 151 6.34 -15.70 1.70
C ILE A 151 4.96 -15.94 2.33
N LYS A 152 4.91 -15.98 3.67
CA LYS A 152 3.66 -16.18 4.42
C LYS A 152 2.67 -15.04 4.20
N GLU A 153 3.15 -13.81 4.09
CA GLU A 153 2.27 -12.68 3.87
C GLU A 153 1.70 -12.65 2.46
N LEU A 154 2.51 -12.97 1.44
CA LEU A 154 2.07 -13.07 0.05
C LEU A 154 0.98 -14.11 -0.16
N GLU A 155 1.00 -15.19 0.62
CA GLU A 155 -0.02 -16.26 0.61
C GLU A 155 -1.44 -15.74 0.77
N ASN A 156 -1.60 -14.66 1.55
CA ASN A 156 -2.90 -14.10 1.88
C ASN A 156 -3.49 -13.24 0.74
N TYR A 157 -2.70 -12.87 -0.28
CA TYR A 157 -3.13 -11.95 -1.34
C TYR A 157 -3.29 -12.61 -2.71
N VAL A 158 -2.91 -13.89 -2.85
CA VAL A 158 -2.83 -14.60 -4.13
C VAL A 158 -3.87 -15.70 -4.22
N SER A 159 -4.39 -15.97 -5.41
CA SER A 159 -5.33 -17.07 -5.62
C SER A 159 -4.63 -18.42 -5.76
N HIS A 160 -5.37 -19.51 -5.56
CA HIS A 160 -4.87 -20.87 -5.78
C HIS A 160 -4.27 -21.08 -7.18
N GLY A 161 -3.08 -21.67 -7.23
CA GLY A 161 -2.32 -21.89 -8.46
C GLY A 161 -1.24 -20.85 -8.72
N SER A 162 -1.06 -19.89 -7.80
CA SER A 162 0.01 -18.91 -7.89
C SER A 162 1.39 -19.54 -7.71
N GLU A 163 2.44 -18.87 -8.18
CA GLU A 163 3.81 -19.34 -8.11
C GLU A 163 4.72 -18.26 -7.53
N LEU A 164 5.52 -18.64 -6.53
CA LEU A 164 6.56 -17.78 -5.99
C LEU A 164 7.93 -18.42 -6.24
N HIS A 165 8.73 -17.72 -7.02
CA HIS A 165 10.08 -18.12 -7.36
C HIS A 165 11.08 -17.46 -6.43
N ILE A 166 12.17 -18.15 -6.11
CA ILE A 166 13.21 -17.66 -5.22
C ILE A 166 14.57 -17.90 -5.87
N LEU A 167 15.28 -16.82 -6.19
CA LEU A 167 16.66 -16.86 -6.67
C LEU A 167 17.60 -16.79 -5.45
N THR A 168 18.22 -17.91 -5.10
CA THR A 168 19.18 -18.00 -3.98
C THR A 168 20.12 -19.20 -4.18
N ASN A 169 21.34 -19.09 -3.64
CA ASN A 169 22.28 -20.20 -3.55
C ASN A 169 22.40 -20.78 -2.13
N SER A 170 21.67 -20.24 -1.15
CA SER A 170 21.64 -20.79 0.21
C SER A 170 20.92 -22.14 0.23
N VAL A 171 21.68 -23.16 0.62
CA VAL A 171 21.15 -24.51 0.87
C VAL A 171 20.28 -24.51 2.14
N GLU A 172 20.64 -23.69 3.13
CA GLU A 172 19.89 -23.50 4.36
C GLU A 172 18.51 -22.91 4.08
N ALA A 173 18.41 -21.94 3.17
CA ALA A 173 17.14 -21.37 2.72
C ALA A 173 16.24 -22.43 2.09
N GLN A 174 16.78 -23.21 1.16
CA GLN A 174 16.05 -24.29 0.48
C GLN A 174 15.54 -25.34 1.48
N LYS A 175 16.39 -25.71 2.45
CA LYS A 175 16.02 -26.64 3.52
C LYS A 175 14.95 -26.06 4.44
N PHE A 176 15.11 -24.80 4.87
CA PHE A 176 14.13 -24.13 5.73
C PHE A 176 12.74 -24.13 5.10
N VAL A 177 12.65 -23.75 3.83
CA VAL A 177 11.39 -23.75 3.07
C VAL A 177 10.79 -25.15 2.98
N SER A 178 11.60 -26.16 2.64
CA SER A 178 11.15 -27.54 2.51
C SER A 178 10.62 -28.10 3.84
N ASP A 179 11.28 -27.76 4.95
CA ASP A 179 10.95 -28.28 6.27
C ASP A 179 9.75 -27.55 6.91
N HIS A 180 9.54 -26.25 6.62
CA HIS A 180 8.60 -25.39 7.37
C HIS A 180 7.51 -24.71 6.54
N LEU A 181 7.78 -24.34 5.28
CA LEU A 181 6.86 -23.48 4.51
C LEU A 181 6.03 -24.24 3.49
N VAL A 182 6.56 -25.29 2.85
CA VAL A 182 5.86 -26.01 1.78
C VAL A 182 4.50 -26.58 2.23
N ASN A 183 4.37 -26.97 3.50
CA ASN A 183 3.13 -27.53 4.05
C ASN A 183 2.19 -26.48 4.66
N GLU A 184 2.61 -25.21 4.74
CA GLU A 184 1.81 -24.12 5.30
C GLU A 184 1.12 -23.27 4.23
N LEU A 185 1.44 -23.47 2.95
CA LEU A 185 0.92 -22.69 1.82
C LEU A 185 -0.14 -23.49 1.05
N GLU A 186 -1.28 -22.87 0.78
CA GLU A 186 -2.44 -23.45 0.09
C GLU A 186 -2.65 -22.86 -1.30
N HIS A 187 -2.31 -21.58 -1.50
CA HIS A 187 -2.57 -20.80 -2.70
C HIS A 187 -1.40 -20.73 -3.66
N GLN A 188 -0.16 -20.68 -3.16
CA GLN A 188 1.03 -20.56 -3.99
C GLN A 188 2.01 -21.73 -3.88
N LYS A 189 2.75 -22.00 -4.96
CA LYS A 189 3.83 -22.99 -5.02
C LYS A 189 5.19 -22.31 -5.03
N LEU A 190 6.13 -22.87 -4.28
CA LEU A 190 7.50 -22.34 -4.18
C LEU A 190 8.43 -23.03 -5.16
N TYR A 191 9.24 -22.24 -5.88
CA TYR A 191 10.22 -22.73 -6.85
C TYR A 191 11.58 -22.07 -6.63
N PHE A 192 12.64 -22.86 -6.58
CA PHE A 192 14.00 -22.35 -6.42
C PHE A 192 14.75 -22.27 -7.73
N HIS A 193 15.50 -21.19 -7.89
CA HIS A 193 16.49 -21.00 -8.94
C HIS A 193 17.87 -20.81 -8.30
N SER A 194 18.82 -21.66 -8.68
CA SER A 194 20.23 -21.47 -8.30
C SER A 194 20.86 -20.42 -9.21
N GLY A 195 21.45 -19.40 -8.61
CA GLY A 195 22.10 -18.28 -9.29
C GLY A 195 22.42 -17.14 -8.33
N HIS A 196 23.20 -16.17 -8.81
CA HIS A 196 23.55 -14.98 -8.03
C HIS A 196 22.88 -13.72 -8.57
N MET A 197 22.39 -12.87 -7.67
CA MET A 197 21.76 -11.57 -7.98
C MET A 197 22.69 -10.64 -8.77
N THR A 198 24.00 -10.73 -8.54
CA THR A 198 25.03 -9.92 -9.21
C THR A 198 25.55 -10.54 -10.51
N ARG A 199 25.03 -11.70 -10.94
CA ARG A 199 25.42 -12.32 -12.20
C ARG A 199 24.30 -12.16 -13.24
N ARG A 200 24.50 -11.23 -14.17
CA ARG A 200 23.57 -10.99 -15.28
C ARG A 200 23.10 -12.24 -16.01
N GLN A 201 24.01 -13.17 -16.32
CA GLN A 201 23.68 -14.43 -17.01
C GLN A 201 22.69 -15.30 -16.23
N ASP A 202 22.70 -15.25 -14.89
CA ASP A 202 21.74 -16.00 -14.09
C ASP A 202 20.36 -15.33 -14.13
N LEU A 203 20.32 -13.99 -14.14
CA LEU A 203 19.08 -13.22 -14.32
C LEU A 203 18.48 -13.40 -15.72
N GLU A 204 19.30 -13.48 -16.77
CA GLU A 204 18.85 -13.70 -18.15
C GLU A 204 18.26 -15.11 -18.39
N LYS A 205 18.60 -16.09 -17.55
CA LYS A 205 17.95 -17.43 -17.57
C LYS A 205 16.55 -17.39 -16.99
N LEU A 206 16.23 -16.37 -16.19
CA LEU A 206 14.90 -16.18 -15.65
C LEU A 206 14.00 -15.62 -16.75
N ASN A 207 12.81 -16.19 -16.91
CA ASN A 207 11.81 -15.66 -17.82
C ASN A 207 11.13 -14.42 -17.20
N LEU A 208 11.88 -13.33 -16.97
CA LEU A 208 11.41 -12.17 -16.21
C LEU A 208 10.09 -11.59 -16.74
N SER A 209 9.83 -11.69 -18.06
CA SER A 209 8.57 -11.27 -18.69
C SER A 209 7.31 -11.89 -18.09
N THR A 210 7.44 -13.08 -17.51
CA THR A 210 6.34 -13.86 -16.95
C THR A 210 5.99 -13.49 -15.52
N TYR A 211 6.87 -12.76 -14.83
CA TYR A 211 6.60 -12.35 -13.46
C TYR A 211 5.69 -11.12 -13.40
N ASN A 212 4.80 -11.05 -12.41
CA ASN A 212 3.97 -9.89 -12.11
C ASN A 212 4.82 -8.78 -11.48
N TYR A 213 5.62 -9.11 -10.47
CA TYR A 213 6.57 -8.21 -9.83
C TYR A 213 7.82 -8.95 -9.31
N VAL A 214 8.85 -8.16 -9.01
CA VAL A 214 10.15 -8.63 -8.51
C VAL A 214 10.39 -8.01 -7.14
N MET A 215 10.81 -8.84 -6.18
CA MET A 215 11.27 -8.39 -4.88
C MET A 215 12.75 -8.65 -4.73
N LEU A 216 13.52 -7.62 -4.37
CA LEU A 216 14.94 -7.74 -4.08
C LEU A 216 15.14 -7.64 -2.57
N VAL A 217 15.82 -8.63 -2.00
CA VAL A 217 16.18 -8.62 -0.59
C VAL A 217 17.69 -8.84 -0.46
N PRO A 218 18.35 -8.15 0.48
CA PRO A 218 19.77 -8.38 0.73
C PRO A 218 20.03 -9.85 1.06
N SER A 219 20.97 -10.49 0.35
CA SER A 219 21.28 -11.90 0.57
C SER A 219 22.24 -12.08 1.75
N GLU A 220 21.88 -12.97 2.68
CA GLU A 220 22.69 -13.37 3.83
C GLU A 220 23.50 -14.65 3.57
N ASP A 221 23.55 -15.15 2.33
CA ASP A 221 24.15 -16.44 1.94
C ASP A 221 25.60 -16.60 2.47
N GLY A 222 25.75 -17.26 3.63
CA GLY A 222 27.03 -17.67 4.21
C GLY A 222 27.95 -16.54 4.71
N ARG A 223 27.44 -15.32 4.90
CA ARG A 223 28.26 -14.14 5.25
C ARG A 223 28.36 -13.89 6.76
N GLU A 224 29.53 -13.40 7.21
CA GLU A 224 29.65 -12.74 8.51
C GLU A 224 28.85 -11.42 8.52
N LYS A 225 28.27 -11.05 9.66
CA LYS A 225 27.39 -9.87 9.84
C LYS A 225 28.00 -8.50 9.45
N ASN A 226 29.29 -8.43 9.11
CA ASN A 226 30.03 -7.19 8.82
C ASN A 226 29.95 -6.72 7.35
N LEU A 227 29.12 -7.34 6.49
CA LEU A 227 29.05 -7.06 5.05
C LEU A 227 27.70 -6.44 4.61
N ILE A 228 27.01 -5.74 5.52
CA ILE A 228 25.73 -5.07 5.24
C ILE A 228 25.80 -4.16 3.99
N GLU A 229 26.90 -3.41 3.84
CA GLU A 229 27.12 -2.54 2.68
C GLU A 229 27.27 -3.32 1.37
N GLU A 230 27.88 -4.51 1.41
CA GLU A 230 28.00 -5.37 0.24
C GLU A 230 26.63 -5.91 -0.17
N ALA A 231 25.80 -6.35 0.78
CA ALA A 231 24.48 -6.90 0.49
C ALA A 231 23.55 -5.87 -0.19
N ASP A 232 23.56 -4.62 0.26
CA ASP A 232 22.83 -3.53 -0.41
C ASP A 232 23.37 -3.27 -1.84
N THR A 233 24.69 -3.33 -2.01
CA THR A 233 25.32 -3.16 -3.32
C THR A 233 24.86 -4.25 -4.29
N GLU A 234 24.69 -5.49 -3.83
CA GLU A 234 24.15 -6.59 -4.64
C GLU A 234 22.71 -6.34 -5.07
N CYS A 235 21.87 -5.81 -4.19
CA CYS A 235 20.51 -5.39 -4.55
C CYS A 235 20.52 -4.33 -5.64
N ILE A 236 21.38 -3.30 -5.53
CA ILE A 236 21.50 -2.25 -6.55
C ILE A 236 21.95 -2.82 -7.88
N ILE A 237 23.00 -3.65 -7.89
CA ILE A 237 23.49 -4.29 -9.12
C ILE A 237 22.40 -5.15 -9.78
N CYS A 238 21.66 -5.93 -8.98
CA CYS A 238 20.55 -6.74 -9.46
C CYS A 238 19.44 -5.89 -10.07
N LEU A 239 19.04 -4.81 -9.38
CA LEU A 239 18.05 -3.85 -9.87
C LEU A 239 18.45 -3.28 -11.24
N LEU A 240 19.69 -2.80 -11.37
CA LEU A 240 20.22 -2.25 -12.62
C LEU A 240 20.24 -3.28 -13.74
N TYR A 241 20.64 -4.53 -13.47
CA TYR A 241 20.62 -5.59 -14.47
C TYR A 241 19.21 -5.97 -14.90
N ILE A 242 18.26 -6.11 -13.97
CA ILE A 242 16.88 -6.41 -14.30
C ILE A 242 16.29 -5.30 -15.17
N ARG A 243 16.54 -4.02 -14.83
CA ARG A 243 16.08 -2.87 -15.63
C ARG A 243 16.69 -2.87 -17.03
N ASP A 244 18.01 -3.04 -17.16
CA ASP A 244 18.65 -3.09 -18.48
C ASP A 244 18.20 -4.30 -19.33
N ILE A 245 17.85 -5.44 -18.70
CA ILE A 245 17.24 -6.58 -19.40
C ILE A 245 15.83 -6.22 -19.90
N ILE A 246 15.00 -5.58 -19.07
CA ILE A 246 13.64 -5.15 -19.43
C ILE A 246 13.67 -4.13 -20.57
N ASP A 247 14.55 -3.14 -20.49
CA ASP A 247 14.63 -2.05 -21.47
C ASP A 247 15.04 -2.58 -22.86
N LYS A 248 15.86 -3.64 -22.90
CA LYS A 248 16.32 -4.27 -24.14
C LYS A 248 15.35 -5.30 -24.72
N SER A 249 14.40 -5.78 -23.94
CA SER A 249 13.60 -6.96 -24.29
C SER A 249 12.27 -6.62 -25.00
N ASN A 250 11.97 -5.32 -25.19
CA ASN A 250 10.77 -4.81 -25.89
C ASN A 250 9.45 -5.41 -25.38
N TRP A 251 9.37 -5.78 -24.09
CA TRP A 251 8.18 -6.44 -23.53
C TRP A 251 6.94 -5.54 -23.45
N GLY A 252 7.11 -4.22 -23.56
CA GLY A 252 5.99 -3.26 -23.44
C GLY A 252 5.30 -3.30 -22.07
N LYS A 253 5.97 -3.87 -21.06
CA LYS A 253 5.49 -4.03 -19.70
C LYS A 253 6.45 -3.33 -18.74
N THR A 254 5.90 -2.51 -17.85
CA THR A 254 6.63 -2.01 -16.68
C THR A 254 6.51 -3.02 -15.54
N PHE A 255 7.62 -3.25 -14.84
CA PHE A 255 7.68 -4.14 -13.69
C PHE A 255 7.73 -3.30 -12.42
N ASN A 256 6.95 -3.71 -11.43
CA ASN A 256 7.16 -3.23 -10.06
C ASN A 256 8.36 -3.99 -9.51
N ILE A 257 9.39 -3.26 -9.08
CA ILE A 257 10.53 -3.84 -8.39
C ILE A 257 10.59 -3.21 -7.02
N VAL A 258 10.39 -4.01 -5.98
CA VAL A 258 10.45 -3.53 -4.60
C VAL A 258 11.70 -4.10 -3.97
N THR A 259 12.51 -3.23 -3.38
CA THR A 259 13.82 -3.59 -2.85
C THR A 259 13.91 -3.24 -1.38
N ASP A 260 14.23 -4.21 -0.55
CA ASP A 260 14.66 -3.97 0.83
C ASP A 260 16.16 -3.60 0.83
N MET A 261 16.54 -2.69 1.72
CA MET A 261 17.93 -2.29 1.94
C MET A 261 18.17 -2.03 3.42
N TYR A 262 19.41 -2.17 3.86
CA TYR A 262 19.81 -1.89 5.23
C TYR A 262 20.31 -0.45 5.43
N ASN A 263 20.94 0.18 4.42
CA ASN A 263 21.58 1.49 4.55
C ASN A 263 20.99 2.57 3.63
N VAL A 264 20.65 3.71 4.25
CA VAL A 264 20.07 4.88 3.59
C VAL A 264 21.01 5.49 2.55
N ARG A 265 22.34 5.45 2.75
CA ARG A 265 23.31 6.01 1.79
C ARG A 265 23.23 5.34 0.41
N ASN A 266 22.90 4.06 0.40
CA ASN A 266 22.79 3.29 -0.82
C ASN A 266 21.49 3.59 -1.58
N THR A 267 20.49 4.17 -0.90
CA THR A 267 19.25 4.64 -1.56
C THR A 267 19.48 5.89 -2.42
N GLU A 268 20.43 6.77 -2.08
CA GLU A 268 20.74 7.94 -2.92
C GLU A 268 21.39 7.58 -4.27
N LEU A 269 22.10 6.44 -4.32
CA LEU A 269 22.70 5.89 -5.55
C LEU A 269 21.64 5.36 -6.53
N THR A 270 20.41 5.18 -6.05
CA THR A 270 19.28 4.65 -6.83
C THR A 270 18.32 5.73 -7.31
N ASN A 271 18.68 7.01 -7.22
CA ASN A 271 17.96 8.12 -7.87
C ASN A 271 17.83 7.98 -9.41
N MET A 272 18.35 6.90 -9.99
CA MET A 272 18.20 6.46 -11.38
C MET A 272 17.05 5.44 -11.58
N ALA A 273 16.36 5.04 -10.51
CA ALA A 273 15.30 4.04 -10.53
C ALA A 273 13.96 4.66 -10.98
N SER A 274 13.17 3.88 -11.72
CA SER A 274 11.87 4.33 -12.23
C SER A 274 10.88 4.55 -11.09
N ALA A 275 9.76 5.23 -11.35
CA ALA A 275 8.67 5.40 -10.39
C ALA A 275 8.02 4.09 -9.91
N ASP A 276 8.26 3.01 -10.65
CA ASP A 276 7.82 1.64 -10.36
C ASP A 276 8.87 0.85 -9.57
N ASP A 277 10.06 1.43 -9.38
CA ASP A 277 11.05 0.95 -8.43
C ASP A 277 10.79 1.62 -7.10
N TYR A 278 10.70 0.81 -6.05
CA TYR A 278 10.67 1.34 -4.71
C TYR A 278 11.69 0.66 -3.83
N ILE A 279 12.48 1.48 -3.14
CA ILE A 279 13.41 1.01 -2.13
C ILE A 279 12.83 1.36 -0.78
N ILE A 280 12.60 0.33 0.02
CA ILE A 280 12.12 0.52 1.38
C ILE A 280 13.23 1.18 2.18
N SER A 281 12.95 2.41 2.62
CA SER A 281 13.89 3.17 3.42
C SER A 281 14.16 2.44 4.74
N PRO A 282 15.43 2.20 5.09
CA PRO A 282 15.78 1.61 6.39
C PRO A 282 15.26 2.44 7.58
N ASN A 283 15.10 3.75 7.39
CA ASN A 283 14.57 4.67 8.40
C ASN A 283 13.06 4.49 8.64
N LEU A 284 12.36 3.71 7.81
CA LEU A 284 10.92 3.50 7.96
C LEU A 284 10.57 2.91 9.32
N ILE A 285 11.40 1.98 9.82
CA ILE A 285 11.24 1.41 11.17
C ILE A 285 11.47 2.44 12.25
N SER A 286 12.50 3.29 12.11
CA SER A 286 12.75 4.36 13.07
C SER A 286 11.57 5.33 13.12
N LYS A 287 11.04 5.75 11.96
CA LYS A 287 9.87 6.60 11.87
C LYS A 287 8.64 5.93 12.52
N TYR A 288 8.39 4.67 12.21
CA TYR A 288 7.30 3.90 12.82
C TYR A 288 7.40 3.84 14.36
N ILE A 289 8.60 3.53 14.89
CA ILE A 289 8.84 3.48 16.34
C ILE A 289 8.63 4.86 16.98
N THR A 290 9.05 5.93 16.32
CA THR A 290 8.81 7.28 16.80
C THR A 290 7.30 7.57 16.86
N GLN A 291 6.49 7.19 15.85
CA GLN A 291 5.03 7.36 15.90
C GLN A 291 4.40 6.57 17.07
N LEU A 292 4.87 5.34 17.30
CA LEU A 292 4.42 4.53 18.44
C LEU A 292 4.78 5.14 19.79
N SER A 293 5.88 5.90 19.86
CA SER A 293 6.30 6.57 21.09
C SER A 293 5.42 7.75 21.45
N GLU A 294 4.90 8.47 20.43
CA GLU A 294 3.94 9.56 20.60
C GLU A 294 2.54 9.02 20.94
N ASN A 295 2.04 8.04 20.18
CA ASN A 295 0.74 7.44 20.44
C ASN A 295 0.72 5.94 20.16
N LYS A 296 0.74 5.14 21.24
CA LYS A 296 0.70 3.67 21.17
C LYS A 296 -0.52 3.10 20.43
N ASN A 297 -1.63 3.83 20.35
CA ASN A 297 -2.81 3.37 19.62
C ASN A 297 -2.57 3.31 18.10
N ILE A 298 -1.56 4.02 17.58
CA ILE A 298 -1.24 3.96 16.15
C ILE A 298 -0.86 2.54 15.70
N LYS A 299 -0.27 1.73 16.59
CA LYS A 299 -0.02 0.31 16.31
C LYS A 299 -1.27 -0.40 15.81
N LYS A 300 -2.40 -0.16 16.47
CA LYS A 300 -3.68 -0.81 16.15
C LYS A 300 -4.17 -0.43 14.75
N VAL A 301 -3.86 0.78 14.28
CA VAL A 301 -4.19 1.21 12.92
C VAL A 301 -3.33 0.47 11.90
N TYR A 302 -2.02 0.43 12.11
CA TYR A 302 -1.12 -0.28 11.20
C TYR A 302 -1.30 -1.80 11.23
N ASP A 303 -1.64 -2.38 12.38
CA ASP A 303 -1.99 -3.80 12.49
C ASP A 303 -3.20 -4.16 11.61
N VAL A 304 -4.14 -3.22 11.42
CA VAL A 304 -5.29 -3.41 10.52
C VAL A 304 -4.94 -3.11 9.06
N LEU A 305 -4.23 -2.01 8.78
CA LEU A 305 -3.88 -1.59 7.41
C LEU A 305 -2.84 -2.52 6.74
N LEU A 306 -1.97 -3.16 7.53
CA LEU A 306 -0.90 -4.04 7.03
C LEU A 306 -1.28 -5.53 7.13
N THR A 307 -2.56 -5.86 7.24
CA THR A 307 -3.05 -7.24 7.27
C THR A 307 -3.94 -7.49 6.06
N ALA A 308 -3.97 -8.72 5.56
CA ALA A 308 -4.79 -9.08 4.40
C ALA A 308 -6.30 -9.06 4.70
N ASP A 309 -6.71 -9.51 5.89
CA ASP A 309 -8.12 -9.60 6.30
C ASP A 309 -8.79 -8.24 6.64
N GLY A 310 -8.14 -7.12 6.33
CA GLY A 310 -8.55 -5.77 6.72
C GLY A 310 -8.76 -4.84 5.52
N PRO A 311 -9.19 -3.59 5.75
CA PRO A 311 -9.28 -2.62 4.67
C PRO A 311 -7.93 -2.34 4.02
N GLU A 312 -7.89 -2.48 2.69
CA GLU A 312 -6.69 -2.27 1.89
C GLU A 312 -6.63 -0.86 1.29
N ILE A 313 -5.41 -0.36 1.11
CA ILE A 313 -5.15 0.85 0.31
C ILE A 313 -4.88 0.41 -1.14
N LEU A 314 -5.73 0.86 -2.07
CA LEU A 314 -5.58 0.57 -3.49
C LEU A 314 -5.37 1.83 -4.32
N LEU A 315 -4.54 1.72 -5.37
CA LEU A 315 -4.48 2.71 -6.45
C LEU A 315 -5.34 2.26 -7.63
N CYS A 316 -6.50 2.90 -7.78
CA CYS A 316 -7.48 2.56 -8.81
C CYS A 316 -7.53 3.62 -9.90
N GLU A 317 -7.74 3.23 -11.15
CA GLU A 317 -7.89 4.16 -12.27
C GLU A 317 -8.98 5.20 -11.98
N ALA A 318 -8.68 6.49 -12.17
CA ALA A 318 -9.59 7.58 -11.84
C ALA A 318 -10.90 7.51 -12.64
N SER A 319 -10.83 6.97 -13.86
CA SER A 319 -11.98 6.74 -14.75
C SER A 319 -13.05 5.81 -14.18
N ILE A 320 -12.73 5.02 -13.14
CA ILE A 320 -13.69 4.19 -12.42
C ILE A 320 -14.70 5.06 -11.65
N PHE A 321 -14.27 6.23 -11.17
CA PHE A 321 -15.02 7.03 -10.22
C PHE A 321 -15.48 8.38 -10.77
N VAL A 322 -14.67 9.02 -11.63
CA VAL A 322 -14.90 10.39 -12.08
C VAL A 322 -14.64 10.56 -13.59
N PRO A 323 -15.31 11.53 -14.24
CA PRO A 323 -15.00 11.88 -15.62
C PRO A 323 -13.57 12.44 -15.75
N LEU A 324 -12.86 11.99 -16.79
CA LEU A 324 -11.52 12.48 -17.12
C LEU A 324 -11.59 13.82 -17.87
N ASN A 325 -10.50 14.57 -17.83
CA ASN A 325 -10.29 15.85 -18.52
C ASN A 325 -11.30 16.95 -18.15
N THR A 326 -11.99 16.81 -17.02
CA THR A 326 -12.89 17.81 -16.46
C THR A 326 -12.50 18.14 -15.02
N PRO A 327 -12.59 19.41 -14.59
CA PRO A 327 -12.37 19.76 -13.20
C PRO A 327 -13.41 19.09 -12.30
N VAL A 328 -12.93 18.40 -11.26
CA VAL A 328 -13.75 17.85 -10.19
C VAL A 328 -13.17 18.27 -8.85
N SER A 329 -14.04 18.62 -7.90
CA SER A 329 -13.61 18.83 -6.51
C SER A 329 -13.28 17.49 -5.86
N TYR A 330 -12.35 17.50 -4.92
CA TYR A 330 -12.06 16.28 -4.18
C TYR A 330 -13.24 15.85 -3.25
N TYR A 331 -14.14 16.76 -2.88
CA TYR A 331 -15.46 16.40 -2.33
C TYR A 331 -16.30 15.52 -3.28
N GLU A 332 -16.32 15.82 -4.58
CA GLU A 332 -17.02 15.02 -5.59
C GLU A 332 -16.33 13.68 -5.86
N VAL A 333 -15.00 13.65 -5.81
CA VAL A 333 -14.22 12.40 -5.82
C VAL A 333 -14.66 11.50 -4.67
N LEU A 334 -14.60 11.99 -3.43
CA LEU A 334 -14.99 11.22 -2.24
C LEU A 334 -16.45 10.75 -2.31
N LYS A 335 -17.37 11.62 -2.74
CA LYS A 335 -18.78 11.23 -2.94
C LYS A 335 -18.94 10.13 -3.98
N SER A 336 -18.11 10.12 -5.02
CA SER A 336 -18.20 9.14 -6.10
C SER A 336 -17.57 7.79 -5.72
N THR A 337 -16.46 7.79 -4.99
CA THR A 337 -15.86 6.54 -4.47
C THR A 337 -16.79 5.83 -3.49
N LEU A 338 -17.53 6.59 -2.67
CA LEU A 338 -18.48 6.01 -1.71
C LEU A 338 -19.62 5.24 -2.39
N LYS A 339 -20.00 5.59 -3.63
CA LYS A 339 -20.95 4.79 -4.42
C LYS A 339 -20.39 3.42 -4.82
N CYS A 340 -19.07 3.29 -4.80
CA CYS A 340 -18.34 2.04 -5.00
C CYS A 340 -17.93 1.40 -3.67
N GLN A 341 -18.50 1.86 -2.54
CA GLN A 341 -18.23 1.40 -1.17
C GLN A 341 -16.75 1.52 -0.74
N CYS A 342 -16.03 2.52 -1.25
CA CYS A 342 -14.67 2.83 -0.83
C CYS A 342 -14.49 4.32 -0.50
N VAL A 343 -13.48 4.64 0.30
CA VAL A 343 -13.19 6.02 0.75
C VAL A 343 -11.94 6.52 0.05
N ALA A 344 -12.05 7.60 -0.73
CA ALA A 344 -10.90 8.27 -1.29
C ALA A 344 -10.05 8.93 -0.20
N ILE A 345 -8.75 8.62 -0.17
CA ILE A 345 -7.77 9.21 0.75
C ILE A 345 -6.64 9.97 0.04
N GLY A 346 -6.57 9.88 -1.29
CA GLY A 346 -5.63 10.63 -2.11
C GLY A 346 -5.78 10.37 -3.60
N TYR A 347 -4.77 10.77 -4.37
CA TYR A 347 -4.66 10.48 -5.79
C TYR A 347 -3.19 10.42 -6.26
N ARG A 348 -2.97 9.90 -7.48
CA ARG A 348 -1.68 9.92 -8.17
C ARG A 348 -1.85 10.46 -9.58
N LEU A 349 -1.11 11.55 -9.89
CA LEU A 349 -1.07 12.13 -11.24
C LEU A 349 0.13 11.58 -12.02
N MET A 350 -0.13 10.82 -13.09
CA MET A 350 0.89 10.11 -13.84
C MET A 350 1.82 11.02 -14.63
N LYS A 351 1.42 12.27 -14.92
CA LYS A 351 2.33 13.27 -15.50
C LYS A 351 3.55 13.59 -14.62
N TYR A 352 3.47 13.33 -13.31
CA TYR A 352 4.54 13.52 -12.35
C TYR A 352 5.16 12.20 -11.90
N VAL A 353 4.89 11.10 -12.62
CA VAL A 353 5.34 9.76 -12.24
C VAL A 353 6.86 9.70 -12.03
N HIS A 354 7.66 10.44 -12.79
CA HIS A 354 9.13 10.49 -12.65
C HIS A 354 9.66 11.67 -11.81
N ASP A 355 8.76 12.45 -11.18
CA ASP A 355 9.14 13.62 -10.39
C ASP A 355 9.09 13.31 -8.89
N GLN A 356 10.25 12.98 -8.34
CA GLN A 356 10.41 12.72 -6.90
C GLN A 356 10.05 13.93 -6.04
N THR A 357 10.24 15.17 -6.52
CA THR A 357 9.89 16.39 -5.77
C THR A 357 8.38 16.58 -5.63
N LYS A 358 7.61 15.86 -6.46
CA LYS A 358 6.15 15.75 -6.42
C LYS A 358 5.70 14.40 -5.92
N LEU A 359 6.54 13.68 -5.17
CA LEU A 359 6.27 12.34 -4.65
C LEU A 359 5.74 11.38 -5.74
N TYR A 360 6.32 11.45 -6.94
CA TYR A 360 5.90 10.63 -8.09
C TYR A 360 4.42 10.83 -8.48
N GLY A 361 3.92 12.04 -8.23
CA GLY A 361 2.54 12.47 -8.47
C GLY A 361 1.55 12.10 -7.38
N ILE A 362 2.00 11.46 -6.29
CA ILE A 362 1.16 11.01 -5.18
C ILE A 362 0.83 12.21 -4.29
N VAL A 363 -0.46 12.37 -4.00
CA VAL A 363 -0.98 13.34 -3.03
C VAL A 363 -1.92 12.60 -2.09
N ILE A 364 -1.58 12.58 -0.82
CA ILE A 364 -2.42 12.04 0.27
C ILE A 364 -3.13 13.23 0.92
N ASN A 365 -4.31 12.98 1.50
CA ASN A 365 -5.09 13.99 2.22
C ASN A 365 -5.26 15.34 1.48
N PRO A 366 -5.69 15.32 0.21
CA PRO A 366 -5.86 16.56 -0.55
C PRO A 366 -6.96 17.43 0.05
N ASN A 367 -6.83 18.74 -0.13
CA ASN A 367 -7.87 19.68 0.26
C ASN A 367 -9.15 19.36 -0.51
N LYS A 368 -10.26 19.13 0.18
CA LYS A 368 -11.52 18.71 -0.44
C LYS A 368 -12.12 19.74 -1.41
N GLN A 369 -11.78 21.02 -1.26
CA GLN A 369 -12.22 22.09 -2.18
C GLN A 369 -11.37 22.20 -3.44
N GLU A 370 -10.16 21.62 -3.44
CA GLU A 370 -9.25 21.68 -4.57
C GLU A 370 -9.88 21.06 -5.81
N GLN A 371 -9.69 21.75 -6.95
CA GLN A 371 -10.14 21.30 -8.26
C GLN A 371 -9.02 20.51 -8.92
N ILE A 372 -9.30 19.27 -9.26
CA ILE A 372 -8.35 18.35 -9.87
C ILE A 372 -8.87 17.98 -11.26
N ILE A 373 -7.97 17.88 -12.23
CA ILE A 373 -8.27 17.38 -13.56
C ILE A 373 -7.49 16.08 -13.73
N PHE A 374 -8.21 14.96 -13.76
CA PHE A 374 -7.64 13.64 -13.98
C PHE A 374 -7.49 13.38 -15.48
N GLY A 375 -6.29 13.00 -15.91
CA GLY A 375 -6.00 12.52 -17.25
C GLY A 375 -6.09 11.00 -17.36
N ASP A 376 -5.70 10.48 -18.53
CA ASP A 376 -5.61 9.04 -18.75
C ASP A 376 -4.54 8.42 -17.85
N ASN A 377 -4.86 7.27 -17.26
CA ASN A 377 -4.01 6.51 -16.31
C ASN A 377 -3.79 7.15 -14.93
N ASP A 378 -4.32 8.36 -14.68
CA ASP A 378 -4.30 8.93 -13.33
C ASP A 378 -5.11 8.04 -12.38
N LYS A 379 -4.68 7.98 -11.12
CA LYS A 379 -5.24 7.06 -10.13
C LYS A 379 -5.83 7.79 -8.94
N ILE A 380 -6.85 7.22 -8.35
CA ILE A 380 -7.42 7.63 -7.06
C ILE A 380 -6.99 6.59 -6.03
N ILE A 381 -6.46 7.07 -4.91
CA ILE A 381 -6.04 6.25 -3.78
C ILE A 381 -7.25 6.06 -2.89
N VAL A 382 -7.70 4.82 -2.73
CA VAL A 382 -8.90 4.48 -1.96
C VAL A 382 -8.57 3.51 -0.84
N LEU A 383 -9.23 3.69 0.30
CA LEU A 383 -9.37 2.67 1.32
C LEU A 383 -10.60 1.84 0.97
N VAL A 384 -10.45 0.53 0.87
CA VAL A 384 -11.50 -0.39 0.45
C VAL A 384 -11.58 -1.59 1.38
N ASP A 385 -12.78 -2.07 1.65
CA ASP A 385 -13.00 -3.28 2.43
C ASP A 385 -13.04 -4.50 1.49
N GLU A 386 -12.37 -5.59 1.86
CA GLU A 386 -12.32 -6.82 1.06
C GLU A 386 -13.71 -7.46 0.84
N THR A 387 -14.67 -7.21 1.75
CA THR A 387 -16.05 -7.72 1.66
C THR A 387 -16.85 -7.24 0.45
N LEU A 388 -16.33 -6.23 -0.28
CA LEU A 388 -16.83 -5.83 -1.59
C LEU A 388 -16.76 -6.94 -2.65
N VAL A 389 -15.83 -7.89 -2.52
CA VAL A 389 -15.68 -9.01 -3.46
C VAL A 389 -16.68 -10.12 -3.14
N SER A 390 -16.84 -10.49 -1.87
CA SER A 390 -17.71 -11.60 -1.46
C SER A 390 -19.20 -11.33 -1.68
N SER A 391 -19.63 -10.07 -1.59
CA SER A 391 -21.05 -9.68 -1.71
C SER A 391 -21.55 -9.53 -3.15
N ASN A 392 -20.67 -9.37 -4.15
CA ASN A 392 -21.05 -9.04 -5.53
C ASN A 392 -20.94 -10.20 -6.53
N PHE A 393 -20.31 -11.32 -6.15
CA PHE A 393 -20.14 -12.49 -7.03
C PHE A 393 -21.10 -13.66 -6.72
N GLU A 394 -22.06 -13.49 -5.79
CA GLU A 394 -23.14 -14.45 -5.54
C GLU A 394 -24.43 -14.21 -6.38
N LEU A 395 -24.37 -13.38 -7.43
CA LEU A 395 -25.52 -13.08 -8.32
C LEU A 395 -25.42 -13.76 -9.69
#